data_AF-A0A1C4X1P3-F1
#
_entry.id   AF-A0A1C4X1P3-F1
#
_cell.length_a   1.000
_cell.length_b   1.000
_cell.length_c   1.000
_cell.angle_alpha   90.00
_cell.angle_beta   90.00
_cell.angle_gamma   90.00
#
_symmetry.space_group_name_H-M   'P 1'
#
loop_
_entity.id
_entity.type
_entity.pdbx_description
1 polymer ?
#
loop_
_entity_poly.entity_id
_entity_poly.type
_entity_poly.pdbx_seq_one_letter_code
_entity_poly.pdbx_strand_id
1 'polypeptide(L)'
;MLRGELFSAEQLRQMTTTVELPADFPMKGGYGLGLIRLDSACGTVWGHGGDTLGHHSIALATADGRRTVVSVANAEPFDAEPNAGWDRYYRVAMAATDASVCAMLSRPVPASVLEDLHSVGG
;
A
#
# COMPACT_ATOMS: atom_id res chain seq x y z
N MET A 1 16.27 -4.83 -0.76
CA MET A 1 16.01 -4.98 0.69
C MET A 1 15.50 -6.39 1.02
N LEU A 2 14.26 -6.76 0.68
CA LEU A 2 13.65 -8.05 1.07
C LEU A 2 14.34 -9.31 0.52
N ARG A 3 15.19 -9.17 -0.51
CA ARG A 3 16.03 -10.26 -1.01
C ARG A 3 17.17 -10.67 -0.06
N GLY A 4 17.40 -9.93 1.04
CA GLY A 4 18.47 -10.22 1.99
C GLY A 4 19.86 -9.75 1.55
N GLU A 5 19.93 -8.85 0.57
CA GLU A 5 21.20 -8.38 -0.02
C GLU A 5 21.77 -7.11 0.66
N LEU A 6 20.99 -6.46 1.55
CA LEU A 6 21.40 -5.22 2.23
C LEU A 6 21.63 -5.38 3.74
N PHE A 7 21.02 -6.41 4.34
CA PHE A 7 21.02 -6.65 5.77
C PHE A 7 21.43 -8.10 6.04
N SER A 8 22.01 -8.38 7.21
CA SER A 8 22.18 -9.77 7.64
C SER A 8 20.81 -10.46 7.77
N ALA A 9 20.78 -11.79 7.67
CA ALA A 9 19.54 -12.55 7.83
C ALA A 9 18.83 -12.25 9.16
N GLU A 10 19.59 -12.04 10.23
CA GLU A 10 19.05 -11.69 11.54
C GLU A 10 18.43 -10.29 11.56
N GLN A 11 19.08 -9.29 10.96
CA GLN A 11 18.51 -7.94 10.85
C GLN A 11 17.26 -7.94 9.98
N LEU A 12 17.25 -8.65 8.85
CA LEU A 12 16.05 -8.77 8.02
C LEU A 12 14.90 -9.43 8.80
N ARG A 13 15.19 -10.49 9.56
CA ARG A 13 14.21 -11.15 10.43
C ARG A 13 13.64 -10.18 11.47
N GLN A 14 14.47 -9.33 12.07
CA GLN A 14 14.01 -8.29 12.99
C GLN A 14 13.11 -7.27 12.28
N MET A 15 13.48 -6.82 11.08
CA MET A 15 12.67 -5.86 10.30
C MET A 15 11.31 -6.44 9.89
N THR A 16 11.23 -7.73 9.58
CA THR A 16 9.99 -8.41 9.19
C THR A 16 9.21 -9.01 10.36
N THR A 17 9.71 -8.89 11.60
CA THR A 17 8.93 -9.27 12.79
C THR A 17 7.99 -8.13 13.12
N THR A 18 6.68 -8.33 12.93
CA THR A 18 5.68 -7.27 13.05
C THR A 18 4.89 -7.32 14.34
N VAL A 19 4.43 -6.15 14.79
CA VAL A 19 3.27 -6.02 15.70
C VAL A 19 2.03 -5.76 14.85
N GLU A 20 0.90 -6.38 15.19
CA GLU A 20 -0.34 -6.15 14.45
C GLU A 20 -0.78 -4.69 14.55
N LEU A 21 -1.30 -4.16 13.45
CA LEU A 21 -1.92 -2.85 13.42
C LEU A 21 -3.21 -2.86 14.27
N PRO A 22 -3.59 -1.72 14.87
CA PRO A 22 -4.84 -1.60 15.60
C PRO A 22 -6.06 -2.04 14.78
N ALA A 23 -7.07 -2.62 15.44
CA ALA A 23 -8.23 -3.17 14.74
C ALA A 23 -9.05 -2.09 14.00
N ASP A 24 -9.06 -0.87 14.54
CA ASP A 24 -9.68 0.33 13.98
C ASP A 24 -8.82 1.05 12.94
N PHE A 25 -7.59 0.57 12.70
CA PHE A 25 -6.76 1.09 11.63
C PHE A 25 -7.36 0.71 10.26
N PRO A 26 -7.36 1.64 9.27
CA PRO A 26 -8.01 1.42 7.98
C PRO A 26 -7.34 0.32 7.13
N MET A 27 -6.06 0.03 7.39
CA MET A 27 -5.33 -1.06 6.76
C MET A 27 -5.19 -2.26 7.69
N LYS A 28 -5.08 -3.47 7.12
CA LYS A 28 -4.83 -4.71 7.85
C LYS A 28 -3.39 -5.18 7.67
N GLY A 29 -2.85 -5.81 8.70
CA GLY A 29 -1.51 -6.37 8.73
C GLY A 29 -0.73 -5.91 9.95
N GLY A 30 0.57 -5.72 9.80
CA GLY A 30 1.46 -5.43 10.91
C GLY A 30 2.60 -4.49 10.54
N TYR A 31 3.25 -3.93 11.54
CA TYR A 31 4.35 -3.00 11.37
C TYR A 31 5.60 -3.54 12.10
N GLY A 32 6.70 -3.66 11.35
CA GLY A 32 8.01 -4.09 11.85
C GLY A 32 8.94 -2.90 12.05
N LEU A 33 10.24 -3.09 11.83
CA LEU A 33 11.20 -1.99 11.95
C LEU A 33 11.26 -1.19 10.65
N GLY A 34 10.41 -0.16 10.53
CA GLY A 34 10.33 0.71 9.35
C GLY A 34 9.78 0.02 8.10
N LEU A 35 9.03 -1.07 8.29
CA LEU A 35 8.52 -1.90 7.21
C LEU A 35 7.10 -2.37 7.57
N ILE A 36 6.12 -2.05 6.72
CA ILE A 36 4.75 -2.52 6.86
C ILE A 36 4.57 -3.87 6.16
N ARG A 37 3.85 -4.78 6.81
CA ARG A 37 3.19 -5.95 6.23
C ARG A 37 1.74 -5.54 5.97
N LEU A 38 1.35 -5.46 4.71
CA LEU A 38 0.00 -5.12 4.31
C LEU A 38 -0.72 -6.39 3.85
N ASP A 39 -1.83 -6.73 4.51
CA ASP A 39 -2.72 -7.80 4.09
C ASP A 39 -3.80 -7.23 3.16
N SER A 40 -3.45 -7.12 1.88
CA SER A 40 -4.39 -6.66 0.86
C SER A 40 -5.42 -7.73 0.51
N ALA A 41 -6.50 -7.34 -0.15
CA ALA A 41 -7.49 -8.26 -0.69
C ALA A 41 -6.90 -9.27 -1.71
N CYS A 42 -5.73 -8.96 -2.30
CA CYS A 42 -5.05 -9.82 -3.26
C CYS A 42 -3.92 -10.67 -2.64
N GLY A 43 -3.58 -10.43 -1.37
CA GLY A 43 -2.55 -11.14 -0.62
C GLY A 43 -1.59 -10.22 0.12
N THR A 44 -0.72 -10.82 0.91
CA THR A 44 0.23 -10.10 1.75
C THR A 44 1.40 -9.53 0.93
N VAL A 45 1.70 -8.26 1.14
CA VAL A 45 2.85 -7.53 0.57
C VAL A 45 3.59 -6.74 1.65
N TRP A 46 4.82 -6.33 1.36
CA TRP A 46 5.70 -5.65 2.29
C TRP A 46 6.22 -4.35 1.72
N GLY A 47 6.40 -3.32 2.55
CA GLY A 47 6.87 -2.04 2.04
C GLY A 47 6.75 -0.89 3.01
N HIS A 48 6.50 0.31 2.49
CA HIS A 48 6.16 1.48 3.30
C HIS A 48 5.49 2.57 2.44
N GLY A 49 4.60 3.35 3.07
CA GLY A 49 4.03 4.58 2.49
C GLY A 49 4.90 5.81 2.74
N GLY A 50 4.51 6.96 2.24
CA GLY A 50 5.19 8.21 2.51
C GLY A 50 4.32 9.38 2.08
N ASP A 51 4.03 10.24 3.03
CA ASP A 51 3.18 11.41 2.85
C ASP A 51 4.00 12.68 3.15
N THR A 52 4.05 13.58 2.17
CA THR A 52 4.59 14.93 2.31
C THR A 52 3.68 15.90 1.56
N LEU A 53 3.76 17.20 1.86
CA LEU A 53 2.94 18.22 1.19
C LEU A 53 2.97 18.05 -0.33
N GLY A 54 1.80 17.83 -0.93
CA GLY A 54 1.64 17.63 -2.37
C GLY A 54 2.05 16.24 -2.89
N HIS A 55 2.37 15.26 -2.03
CA HIS A 55 2.86 13.95 -2.46
C HIS A 55 2.44 12.81 -1.53
N HIS A 56 1.68 11.86 -2.07
CA HIS A 56 1.50 10.53 -1.51
C HIS A 56 2.33 9.52 -2.29
N SER A 57 3.01 8.62 -1.59
CA SER A 57 3.80 7.56 -2.20
C SER A 57 3.66 6.25 -1.43
N ILE A 58 3.79 5.14 -2.15
CA ILE A 58 3.87 3.82 -1.54
C ILE A 58 4.73 2.90 -2.40
N ALA A 59 5.66 2.20 -1.75
CA ALA A 59 6.51 1.20 -2.38
C ALA A 59 6.26 -0.15 -1.72
N LEU A 60 5.79 -1.12 -2.50
CA LEU A 60 5.38 -2.45 -2.06
C LEU A 60 6.13 -3.53 -2.83
N ALA A 61 6.33 -4.67 -2.20
CA ALA A 61 7.04 -5.81 -2.76
C ALA A 61 6.47 -7.14 -2.27
N THR A 62 6.69 -8.19 -3.05
CA THR A 62 6.49 -9.57 -2.58
C THR A 62 7.47 -9.90 -1.44
N ALA A 63 7.13 -10.88 -0.59
CA ALA A 63 7.96 -11.27 0.55
C ALA A 63 9.39 -11.71 0.16
N ASP A 64 9.57 -12.26 -1.05
CA ASP A 64 10.87 -12.61 -1.62
C ASP A 64 11.58 -11.43 -2.32
N GLY A 65 10.96 -10.25 -2.34
CA GLY A 65 11.45 -9.04 -3.00
C GLY A 65 11.58 -9.15 -4.52
N ARG A 66 10.93 -10.13 -5.17
CA ARG A 66 11.08 -10.36 -6.60
C ARG A 66 10.26 -9.45 -7.48
N ARG A 67 9.08 -9.06 -7.02
CA ARG A 67 8.17 -8.18 -7.74
C ARG A 67 7.85 -6.98 -6.86
N THR A 68 7.72 -5.82 -7.48
CA THR A 68 7.51 -4.54 -6.79
C THR A 68 6.47 -3.70 -7.50
N VAL A 69 5.71 -2.93 -6.73
CA VAL A 69 4.84 -1.85 -7.18
C VAL A 69 5.29 -0.58 -6.47
N VAL A 70 5.39 0.51 -7.22
CA VAL A 70 5.58 1.85 -6.66
C VAL A 70 4.50 2.74 -7.24
N SER A 71 3.73 3.40 -6.38
CA SER A 71 2.70 4.34 -6.76
C SER A 71 3.02 5.70 -6.13
N VAL A 72 2.78 6.76 -6.90
CA VAL A 72 2.99 8.15 -6.49
C VAL A 72 1.83 8.97 -6.99
N ALA A 73 1.29 9.82 -6.12
CA ALA A 73 0.24 10.76 -6.43
C ALA A 73 0.70 12.16 -6.01
N ASN A 74 0.46 13.17 -6.85
CA ASN A 74 0.85 14.56 -6.57
C ASN A 74 -0.16 15.29 -5.67
N ALA A 75 -0.64 14.59 -4.64
CA ALA A 75 -1.41 15.12 -3.53
C ALA A 75 -1.40 14.07 -2.39
N GLU A 76 -1.28 14.51 -1.13
CA GLU A 76 -1.42 13.68 0.07
C GLU A 76 -2.75 13.93 0.77
N PRO A 77 -3.34 12.94 1.50
CA PRO A 77 -4.71 12.98 2.05
C PRO A 77 -5.13 14.23 2.83
N PHE A 78 -4.19 14.94 3.46
CA PHE A 78 -4.42 16.11 4.30
C PHE A 78 -4.12 17.45 3.60
N ASP A 79 -3.80 17.44 2.31
CA ASP A 79 -3.52 18.66 1.51
C ASP A 79 -4.76 19.55 1.32
N ALA A 80 -5.97 19.01 1.47
CA ALA A 80 -7.22 19.71 1.20
C ALA A 80 -8.30 19.47 2.26
N GLU A 81 -9.18 20.45 2.44
CA GLU A 81 -10.40 20.26 3.24
C GLU A 81 -11.28 19.14 2.65
N PRO A 82 -11.87 18.27 3.48
CA PRO A 82 -12.73 17.18 3.01
C PRO A 82 -13.85 17.67 2.11
N ASN A 83 -13.92 17.12 0.90
CA ASN A 83 -14.98 17.38 -0.07
C ASN A 83 -15.13 16.18 -1.02
N ALA A 84 -16.28 16.09 -1.71
CA ALA A 84 -16.58 14.93 -2.55
C ALA A 84 -15.55 14.69 -3.68
N GLY A 85 -14.97 15.77 -4.24
CA GLY A 85 -13.92 15.65 -5.26
C GLY A 85 -12.63 15.08 -4.69
N TRP A 86 -12.29 15.49 -3.47
CA TRP A 86 -11.13 15.00 -2.73
C TRP A 86 -11.27 13.54 -2.30
N ASP A 87 -12.41 13.18 -1.72
CA ASP A 87 -12.72 11.79 -1.34
C ASP A 87 -12.65 10.86 -2.55
N ARG A 88 -13.13 11.34 -3.70
CA ARG A 88 -13.03 10.62 -4.97
C ARG A 88 -11.58 10.46 -5.42
N TYR A 89 -10.79 11.52 -5.42
CA TYR A 89 -9.38 11.47 -5.81
C TYR A 89 -8.63 10.42 -5.00
N TYR A 90 -8.75 10.49 -3.66
CA TYR A 90 -8.01 9.59 -2.78
C TYR A 90 -8.44 8.13 -2.96
N ARG A 91 -9.76 7.89 -3.06
CA ARG A 91 -10.33 6.57 -3.35
C ARG A 91 -9.77 5.97 -4.65
N VAL A 92 -9.77 6.73 -5.74
CA VAL A 92 -9.26 6.26 -7.04
C VAL A 92 -7.75 5.98 -6.97
N ALA A 93 -6.97 6.84 -6.31
CA ALA A 93 -5.53 6.66 -6.15
C ALA A 93 -5.19 5.38 -5.35
N MET A 94 -5.91 5.12 -4.27
CA MET A 94 -5.78 3.89 -3.48
C MET A 94 -6.19 2.66 -4.29
N ALA A 95 -7.33 2.72 -4.99
CA ALA A 95 -7.81 1.60 -5.82
C ALA A 95 -6.85 1.26 -6.98
N ALA A 96 -6.18 2.26 -7.57
CA ALA A 96 -5.13 2.05 -8.57
C ALA A 96 -3.91 1.32 -8.00
N THR A 97 -3.54 1.65 -6.76
CA THR A 97 -2.47 0.94 -6.04
C THR A 97 -2.87 -0.51 -5.77
N ASP A 98 -4.08 -0.76 -5.29
CA ASP A 98 -4.58 -2.12 -5.01
C ASP A 98 -4.65 -2.97 -6.29
N ALA A 99 -5.19 -2.42 -7.39
CA ALA A 99 -5.22 -3.11 -8.67
C ALA A 99 -3.80 -3.46 -9.16
N SER A 100 -2.83 -2.56 -8.96
CA SER A 100 -1.43 -2.81 -9.27
C SER A 100 -0.83 -3.92 -8.40
N VAL A 101 -1.17 -3.98 -7.12
CA VAL A 101 -0.78 -5.08 -6.21
C VAL A 101 -1.37 -6.41 -6.68
N CYS A 102 -2.64 -6.45 -7.06
CA CYS A 102 -3.28 -7.66 -7.60
C CYS A 102 -2.58 -8.14 -8.87
N ALA A 103 -2.31 -7.24 -9.81
CA ALA A 103 -1.56 -7.55 -11.03
C ALA A 103 -0.15 -8.07 -10.70
N MET A 104 0.57 -7.40 -9.80
CA MET A 104 1.88 -7.83 -9.31
C MET A 104 1.83 -9.24 -8.73
N LEU A 105 0.79 -9.59 -7.98
CA LEU A 105 0.61 -10.91 -7.38
C LEU A 105 0.02 -11.96 -8.33
N SER A 106 -0.35 -11.57 -9.56
CA SER A 106 -1.05 -12.41 -10.53
C SER A 106 -2.39 -12.93 -10.00
N ARG A 107 -3.14 -12.04 -9.34
CA ARG A 107 -4.46 -12.30 -8.74
C ARG A 107 -5.53 -11.45 -9.44
N PRO A 108 -6.79 -11.95 -9.50
CA PRO A 108 -7.89 -11.14 -10.01
C PRO A 108 -8.10 -9.91 -9.12
N VAL A 109 -8.41 -8.77 -9.74
CA VAL A 109 -8.77 -7.54 -9.02
C VAL A 109 -10.20 -7.70 -8.46
N PRO A 110 -10.43 -7.45 -7.16
CA PRO A 110 -11.77 -7.50 -6.58
C PRO A 110 -12.73 -6.49 -7.24
N ALA A 111 -14.01 -6.84 -7.34
CA ALA A 111 -15.03 -5.97 -7.94
C ALA A 111 -15.11 -4.60 -7.25
N SER A 112 -14.99 -4.57 -5.92
CA SER A 112 -14.98 -3.32 -5.14
C SER A 112 -13.85 -2.36 -5.54
N VAL A 113 -12.67 -2.90 -5.85
CA VAL A 113 -11.53 -2.09 -6.32
C VAL A 113 -11.80 -1.53 -7.72
N LEU A 114 -12.44 -2.32 -8.60
CA LEU A 114 -12.83 -1.87 -9.93
C LEU A 114 -13.94 -0.80 -9.88
N GLU A 115 -14.89 -0.92 -8.96
CA GLU A 115 -15.94 0.07 -8.72
C GLU A 115 -15.34 1.40 -8.26
N ASP A 116 -14.42 1.37 -7.30
CA ASP A 116 -13.73 2.56 -6.81
C ASP A 116 -12.90 3.24 -7.93
N LEU A 117 -12.20 2.44 -8.75
CA LEU A 117 -11.44 2.92 -9.92
C LEU A 117 -12.32 3.61 -10.97
N HIS A 118 -13.50 3.07 -11.24
CA HIS A 118 -14.41 3.57 -12.25
C HIS A 118 -15.43 4.57 -11.72
N SER A 119 -15.33 4.98 -10.47
CA SER A 119 -16.23 5.96 -9.88
C SER A 119 -16.21 7.27 -10.70
N VAL A 120 -17.21 7.41 -11.58
CA VAL A 120 -17.52 8.64 -12.31
C VAL A 120 -18.45 9.47 -11.43
N GLY A 121 -18.08 10.73 -11.20
CA GLY A 121 -18.79 11.62 -10.28
C GLY A 121 -20.26 11.82 -10.68
N GLY A 122 -21.14 11.81 -9.68
CA GLY A 122 -22.49 12.37 -9.75
C GLY A 122 -22.54 13.77 -9.16
#